data_AF-A0A1Y1K9A2-F1
#
_entry.id   AF-A0A1Y1K9A2-F1
#
_cell.length_a   1.000
_cell.length_b   1.000
_cell.length_c   1.000
_cell.angle_alpha   90.00
_cell.angle_beta   90.00
_cell.angle_gamma   90.00
#
_symmetry.space_group_name_H-M   'P 1'
#
loop_
_entity.id
_entity.type
_entity.pdbx_description
1 polymer ?
#
loop_
_entity_poly.entity_id
_entity_poly.type
_entity_poly.pdbx_seq_one_letter_code
_entity_poly.pdbx_strand_id
1 'polypeptide(L)'
;MTTRSTKYNAIKMDIDIEKYREEQNWLKVIQLAEHLKERSPNSEYLANFLIGEGKLEKYLEEWPPIEANIHRAKIGLMEAKQFLELASSSEGIKAEVALDSFLLLGKLYYACGQYTDSLNSFKSADLDALSEKKLPLRSLRTVAESFAIKALCNVKVSAGPSKFKKAEREVETLHYFEVASDLALLYAQEVEKQQYTSISSTGTHSPQPPAIHKTLSPILEQALHEAPLMLLRQGKPFAALERYRIILSAVEAQTVHTIRLKFLCQLAELILRGTVCDDYKPPTMTMKDSAWKPKQYSSLNQFVPRNECEESLLVLLVAEAMAVRHTVLSQSVEFKEARLNAYRDATFVYDLLTLATARWGQFALLQESFERAMKFSFEESHVWRQHALSLITTGRYVDALGIFKEHVFAMSI
;
A
#
# COMPACT_ATOMS: atom_id res chain seq x y z
N MET A 1 -27.01 -19.30 39.05
CA MET A 1 -25.70 -18.62 38.94
C MET A 1 -24.85 -19.10 37.76
N THR A 2 -25.10 -20.28 37.19
CA THR A 2 -24.34 -20.87 36.06
C THR A 2 -24.54 -20.18 34.70
N THR A 3 -25.73 -19.63 34.41
CA THR A 3 -26.05 -18.98 33.12
C THR A 3 -25.36 -17.62 32.89
N ARG A 4 -24.97 -16.92 33.96
CA ARG A 4 -24.22 -15.66 33.88
C ARG A 4 -22.76 -15.89 33.53
N SER A 5 -22.17 -16.97 34.05
CA SER A 5 -20.77 -17.37 33.78
C SER A 5 -20.59 -17.88 32.35
N THR A 6 -21.55 -18.65 31.81
CA THR A 6 -21.50 -19.09 30.41
C THR A 6 -21.65 -17.95 29.41
N LYS A 7 -22.52 -16.97 29.66
CA LYS A 7 -22.63 -15.76 28.81
C LYS A 7 -21.36 -14.90 28.86
N TYR A 8 -20.77 -14.72 30.04
CA TYR A 8 -19.51 -13.99 30.19
C TYR A 8 -18.35 -14.67 29.45
N ASN A 9 -18.26 -16.00 29.52
CA ASN A 9 -17.24 -16.77 28.81
C ASN A 9 -17.42 -16.75 27.29
N ALA A 10 -18.66 -16.69 26.78
CA ALA A 10 -18.94 -16.54 25.35
C ALA A 10 -18.49 -15.16 24.84
N ILE A 11 -18.86 -14.08 25.54
CA ILE A 11 -18.43 -12.70 25.19
C ILE A 11 -16.91 -12.57 25.21
N LYS A 12 -16.25 -13.16 26.20
CA LYS A 12 -14.79 -13.17 26.27
C LYS A 12 -14.16 -13.89 25.08
N MET A 13 -14.74 -15.02 24.66
CA MET A 13 -14.25 -15.78 23.51
C MET A 13 -14.41 -15.00 22.20
N ASP A 14 -15.52 -14.28 22.01
CA ASP A 14 -15.72 -13.43 20.83
C ASP A 14 -14.70 -12.28 20.78
N ILE A 15 -14.40 -11.67 21.92
CA ILE A 15 -13.34 -10.64 22.04
C ILE A 15 -11.96 -11.22 21.72
N ASP A 16 -11.65 -12.41 22.26
CA ASP A 16 -10.37 -13.07 22.01
C ASP A 16 -10.23 -13.46 20.52
N ILE A 17 -11.29 -13.94 19.88
CA ILE A 17 -11.32 -14.24 18.43
C ILE A 17 -11.03 -12.97 17.62
N GLU A 18 -11.74 -11.88 17.87
CA GLU A 18 -11.54 -10.63 17.11
C GLU A 18 -10.12 -10.09 17.28
N LYS A 19 -9.60 -10.12 18.50
CA LYS A 19 -8.21 -9.76 18.79
C LYS A 19 -7.22 -10.60 17.96
N TYR A 20 -7.39 -11.92 17.91
CA TYR A 20 -6.51 -12.78 17.12
C TYR A 20 -6.68 -12.58 15.60
N ARG A 21 -7.87 -12.19 15.12
CA ARG A 21 -8.09 -11.80 13.72
C ARG A 21 -7.32 -10.52 13.36
N GLU A 22 -7.33 -9.51 14.24
CA GLU A 22 -6.56 -8.27 14.05
C GLU A 22 -5.05 -8.51 14.11
N GLU A 23 -4.61 -9.38 15.03
CA GLU A 23 -3.21 -9.80 15.15
C GLU A 23 -2.74 -10.65 13.97
N GLN A 24 -3.67 -11.23 13.18
CA GLN A 24 -3.43 -12.20 12.10
C GLN A 24 -2.90 -13.55 12.63
N ASN A 25 -3.29 -13.93 13.85
CA ASN A 25 -2.97 -15.23 14.43
C ASN A 25 -4.02 -16.27 14.04
N TRP A 26 -4.02 -16.67 12.77
CA TRP A 26 -5.06 -17.53 12.20
C TRP A 26 -5.14 -18.91 12.83
N LEU A 27 -4.02 -19.45 13.34
CA LEU A 27 -4.01 -20.71 14.08
C LEU A 27 -4.90 -20.64 15.33
N LYS A 28 -4.82 -19.53 16.07
CA LYS A 28 -5.66 -19.31 17.27
C LYS A 28 -7.11 -19.04 16.90
N VAL A 29 -7.36 -18.28 15.83
CA VAL A 29 -8.72 -18.05 15.31
C VAL A 29 -9.41 -19.38 14.99
N ILE A 30 -8.75 -20.28 14.26
CA ILE A 30 -9.31 -21.59 13.88
C ILE A 30 -9.62 -22.42 15.14
N GLN A 31 -8.68 -22.52 16.08
CA GLN A 31 -8.87 -23.28 17.33
C GLN A 31 -10.08 -22.79 18.14
N LEU A 32 -10.21 -21.47 18.28
CA LEU A 32 -11.33 -20.88 19.03
C LEU A 32 -12.66 -21.03 18.28
N ALA A 33 -12.65 -20.94 16.96
CA ALA A 33 -13.84 -21.13 16.13
C ALA A 33 -14.32 -22.59 16.13
N GLU A 34 -13.42 -23.57 16.14
CA GLU A 34 -13.76 -24.99 16.31
C GLU A 34 -14.42 -25.23 17.68
N HIS A 35 -13.84 -24.68 18.75
CA HIS A 35 -14.44 -24.76 20.09
C HIS A 35 -15.80 -24.02 20.19
N LEU A 36 -15.98 -22.90 19.46
CA LEU A 36 -17.28 -22.23 19.35
C LEU A 36 -18.33 -23.13 18.69
N LYS A 37 -17.94 -23.84 17.62
CA LYS A 37 -18.81 -24.77 16.88
C LYS A 37 -19.29 -25.92 17.76
N GLU A 38 -18.40 -26.51 18.56
CA GLU A 38 -18.74 -27.63 19.45
C GLU A 38 -19.69 -27.21 20.59
N ARG A 39 -19.55 -25.98 21.08
CA ARG A 39 -20.20 -25.52 22.31
C ARG A 39 -21.54 -24.84 22.07
N SER A 40 -21.76 -24.27 20.89
CA SER A 40 -22.96 -23.48 20.56
C SER A 40 -23.46 -23.79 19.14
N PRO A 41 -24.42 -24.72 18.97
CA PRO A 41 -24.98 -25.04 17.65
C PRO A 41 -25.66 -23.83 16.97
N ASN A 42 -26.16 -22.86 17.75
CA ASN A 42 -26.73 -21.62 17.23
C ASN A 42 -25.69 -20.69 16.56
N SER A 43 -24.39 -20.92 16.78
CA SER A 43 -23.29 -20.13 16.21
C SER A 43 -22.52 -20.89 15.13
N GLU A 44 -23.08 -21.98 14.61
CA GLU A 44 -22.41 -22.86 13.65
C GLU A 44 -21.94 -22.10 12.40
N TYR A 45 -22.77 -21.23 11.83
CA TYR A 45 -22.44 -20.46 10.62
C TYR A 45 -21.35 -19.40 10.88
N LEU A 46 -21.36 -18.77 12.05
CA LEU A 46 -20.29 -17.87 12.48
C LEU A 46 -18.98 -18.64 12.66
N ALA A 47 -19.02 -19.81 13.28
CA ALA A 47 -17.84 -20.67 13.43
C ALA A 47 -17.31 -21.15 12.07
N ASN A 48 -18.19 -21.56 11.16
CA ASN A 48 -17.81 -21.95 9.80
C ASN A 48 -17.15 -20.78 9.06
N PHE A 49 -17.71 -19.55 9.15
CA PHE A 49 -17.10 -18.35 8.59
C PHE A 49 -15.67 -18.12 9.13
N LEU A 50 -15.50 -18.14 10.45
CA LEU A 50 -14.20 -17.90 11.10
C LEU A 50 -13.15 -18.97 10.75
N ILE A 51 -13.57 -20.24 10.67
CA ILE A 51 -12.69 -21.33 10.22
C ILE A 51 -12.31 -21.15 8.75
N GLY A 52 -13.28 -20.80 7.90
CA GLY A 52 -13.06 -20.55 6.48
C GLY A 52 -12.09 -19.38 6.24
N GLU A 53 -12.31 -18.26 6.94
CA GLU A 53 -11.41 -17.10 6.91
C GLU A 53 -10.01 -17.47 7.41
N GLY A 54 -9.91 -18.10 8.58
CA GLY A 54 -8.62 -18.46 9.16
C GLY A 54 -7.82 -19.40 8.25
N LYS A 55 -8.46 -20.39 7.64
CA LYS A 55 -7.81 -21.29 6.67
C LYS A 55 -7.38 -20.56 5.40
N LEU A 56 -8.22 -19.66 4.87
CA LEU A 56 -7.90 -18.86 3.69
C LEU A 56 -6.70 -17.95 3.94
N GLU A 57 -6.75 -17.12 4.98
CA GLU A 57 -5.69 -16.13 5.22
C GLU A 57 -4.37 -16.81 5.62
N LYS A 58 -4.41 -17.86 6.45
CA LYS A 58 -3.22 -18.67 6.77
C LYS A 58 -2.56 -19.24 5.50
N TYR A 59 -3.37 -19.74 4.57
CA TYR A 59 -2.85 -20.25 3.31
C TYR A 59 -2.21 -19.15 2.47
N LEU A 60 -2.83 -17.97 2.40
CA LEU A 60 -2.35 -16.85 1.60
C LEU A 60 -1.13 -16.13 2.19
N GLU A 61 -0.87 -16.26 3.49
CA GLU A 61 0.38 -15.83 4.12
C GLU A 61 1.59 -16.65 3.63
N GLU A 62 1.41 -17.95 3.43
CA GLU A 62 2.45 -18.84 2.90
C GLU A 62 2.53 -18.78 1.37
N TRP A 63 1.38 -18.74 0.71
CA TRP A 63 1.24 -18.78 -0.75
C TRP A 63 0.43 -17.59 -1.25
N PRO A 64 1.06 -16.42 -1.51
CA PRO A 64 0.35 -15.23 -1.92
C PRO A 64 -0.43 -15.43 -3.23
N PRO A 65 -1.51 -14.68 -3.46
CA PRO A 65 -2.40 -14.83 -4.61
C PRO A 65 -1.78 -14.24 -5.90
N ILE A 66 -0.72 -14.89 -6.38
CA ILE A 66 -0.02 -14.59 -7.63
C ILE A 66 -0.22 -15.73 -8.63
N GLU A 67 -0.02 -15.46 -9.93
CA GLU A 67 -0.29 -16.43 -11.01
C GLU A 67 0.46 -17.76 -10.83
N ALA A 68 1.69 -17.72 -10.31
CA ALA A 68 2.51 -18.90 -10.05
C ALA A 68 1.87 -19.88 -9.03
N ASN A 69 1.02 -19.38 -8.13
CA ASN A 69 0.44 -20.18 -7.05
C ASN A 69 -0.95 -20.74 -7.38
N ILE A 70 -1.56 -20.37 -8.52
CA ILE A 70 -2.95 -20.73 -8.87
C ILE A 70 -3.21 -22.24 -8.79
N HIS A 71 -2.32 -23.07 -9.33
CA HIS A 71 -2.50 -24.52 -9.32
C HIS A 71 -2.49 -25.10 -7.91
N ARG A 72 -1.64 -24.57 -7.03
CA ARG A 72 -1.59 -24.98 -5.63
C ARG A 72 -2.82 -24.49 -4.87
N ALA A 73 -3.27 -23.26 -5.15
CA ALA A 73 -4.42 -22.64 -4.49
C ALA A 73 -5.71 -23.44 -4.70
N LYS A 74 -5.94 -23.95 -5.93
CA LYS A 74 -7.12 -24.77 -6.24
C LYS A 74 -7.28 -26.00 -5.35
N ILE A 75 -6.17 -26.58 -4.89
CA ILE A 75 -6.17 -27.77 -4.02
C ILE A 75 -6.14 -27.32 -2.55
N GLY A 76 -5.23 -26.41 -2.19
CA GLY A 76 -5.02 -25.98 -0.81
C GLY A 76 -6.18 -25.20 -0.20
N LEU A 77 -7.01 -24.54 -1.02
CA LEU A 77 -8.14 -23.74 -0.56
C LEU A 77 -9.49 -24.47 -0.59
N MET A 78 -9.53 -25.77 -0.94
CA MET A 78 -10.79 -26.52 -1.03
C MET A 78 -11.56 -26.55 0.29
N GLU A 79 -10.88 -26.78 1.43
CA GLU A 79 -11.54 -26.79 2.73
C GLU A 79 -12.05 -25.40 3.12
N ALA A 80 -11.23 -24.36 2.93
CA ALA A 80 -11.63 -22.98 3.20
C ALA A 80 -12.88 -22.60 2.38
N LYS A 81 -12.91 -23.00 1.10
CA LYS A 81 -14.05 -22.82 0.20
C LYS A 81 -15.31 -23.46 0.75
N GLN A 82 -15.27 -24.71 1.18
CA GLN A 82 -16.43 -25.40 1.74
C GLN A 82 -17.01 -24.68 2.96
N PHE A 83 -16.15 -24.25 3.89
CA PHE A 83 -16.58 -23.52 5.08
C PHE A 83 -17.21 -22.17 4.76
N LEU A 84 -16.64 -21.42 3.81
CA LEU A 84 -17.17 -20.13 3.38
C LEU A 84 -18.47 -20.28 2.58
N GLU A 85 -18.60 -21.32 1.76
CA GLU A 85 -19.85 -21.63 1.03
C GLU A 85 -20.99 -21.94 2.01
N LEU A 86 -20.72 -22.73 3.07
CA LEU A 86 -21.68 -22.96 4.15
C LEU A 86 -22.09 -21.67 4.87
N ALA A 87 -21.14 -20.76 5.11
CA ALA A 87 -21.41 -19.47 5.74
C ALA A 87 -22.11 -18.46 4.81
N SER A 88 -22.14 -18.71 3.50
CA SER A 88 -22.85 -17.89 2.50
C SER A 88 -24.31 -18.33 2.26
N SER A 89 -24.80 -19.34 2.98
CA SER A 89 -26.18 -19.85 2.83
C SER A 89 -27.24 -18.88 3.38
N SER A 90 -28.52 -19.22 3.18
CA SER A 90 -29.64 -18.42 3.71
C SER A 90 -29.62 -18.25 5.24
N GLU A 91 -29.04 -19.23 5.93
CA GLU A 91 -28.81 -19.24 7.37
C GLU A 91 -27.60 -18.38 7.75
N GLY A 92 -26.59 -18.30 6.89
CA GLY A 92 -25.49 -17.36 7.00
C GLY A 92 -25.94 -15.89 6.92
N ILE A 93 -26.99 -15.59 6.15
CA ILE A 93 -27.60 -14.26 6.11
C ILE A 93 -28.21 -13.91 7.48
N LYS A 94 -28.89 -14.87 8.12
CA LYS A 94 -29.46 -14.68 9.47
C LYS A 94 -28.38 -14.49 10.54
N ALA A 95 -27.19 -15.05 10.32
CA ALA A 95 -26.03 -14.90 11.19
C ALA A 95 -25.17 -13.66 10.86
N GLU A 96 -25.59 -12.80 9.92
CA GLU A 96 -24.89 -11.58 9.50
C GLU A 96 -23.46 -11.80 8.95
N VAL A 97 -23.10 -13.03 8.59
CA VAL A 97 -21.76 -13.39 8.06
C VAL A 97 -21.73 -13.62 6.55
N ALA A 98 -22.89 -13.70 5.89
CA ALA A 98 -22.97 -14.03 4.47
C ALA A 98 -22.25 -12.99 3.58
N LEU A 99 -22.38 -11.70 3.90
CA LEU A 99 -21.71 -10.64 3.15
C LEU A 99 -20.19 -10.81 3.17
N ASP A 100 -19.60 -10.88 4.37
CA ASP A 100 -18.16 -11.09 4.53
C ASP A 100 -17.70 -12.42 3.92
N SER A 101 -18.54 -13.46 4.00
CA SER A 101 -18.27 -14.75 3.35
C SER A 101 -18.16 -14.62 1.84
N PHE A 102 -19.06 -13.87 1.19
CA PHE A 102 -18.99 -13.62 -0.26
C PHE A 102 -17.76 -12.79 -0.65
N LEU A 103 -17.36 -11.81 0.18
CA LEU A 103 -16.12 -11.05 -0.06
C LEU A 103 -14.88 -11.96 -0.01
N LEU A 104 -14.80 -12.84 1.00
CA LEU A 104 -13.70 -13.80 1.13
C LEU A 104 -13.73 -14.89 0.04
N LEU A 105 -14.91 -15.34 -0.38
CA LEU A 105 -15.06 -16.23 -1.54
C LEU A 105 -14.54 -15.55 -2.82
N GLY A 106 -14.86 -14.28 -3.01
CA GLY A 106 -14.32 -13.47 -4.12
C GLY A 106 -12.79 -13.50 -4.15
N LYS A 107 -12.15 -13.33 -2.99
CA LYS A 107 -10.69 -13.43 -2.82
C LYS A 107 -10.16 -14.84 -3.06
N LEU A 108 -10.83 -15.87 -2.55
CA LEU A 108 -10.48 -17.27 -2.74
C LEU A 108 -10.52 -17.66 -4.22
N TYR A 109 -11.60 -17.33 -4.93
CA TYR A 109 -11.74 -17.63 -6.35
C TYR A 109 -10.69 -16.91 -7.19
N TYR A 110 -10.33 -15.67 -6.84
CA TYR A 110 -9.21 -14.97 -7.48
C TYR A 110 -7.88 -15.70 -7.29
N ALA A 111 -7.56 -16.14 -6.07
CA ALA A 111 -6.35 -16.93 -5.79
C ALA A 111 -6.33 -18.26 -6.59
N CYS A 112 -7.50 -18.85 -6.83
CA CYS A 112 -7.68 -20.04 -7.66
C CYS A 112 -7.72 -19.75 -9.18
N GLY A 113 -7.55 -18.52 -9.63
CA GLY A 113 -7.64 -18.12 -11.05
C GLY A 113 -9.05 -18.22 -11.64
N GLN A 114 -10.08 -18.32 -10.80
CA GLN A 114 -11.50 -18.40 -11.17
C GLN A 114 -12.11 -16.99 -11.18
N TYR A 115 -11.66 -16.14 -12.12
CA TYR A 115 -12.01 -14.72 -12.14
C TYR A 115 -13.51 -14.43 -12.31
N THR A 116 -14.22 -15.26 -13.06
CA THR A 116 -15.68 -15.12 -13.25
C THR A 116 -16.45 -15.41 -11.97
N ASP A 117 -16.05 -16.44 -11.23
CA ASP A 117 -16.70 -16.83 -9.97
C ASP A 117 -16.39 -15.82 -8.86
N SER A 118 -15.18 -15.24 -8.91
CA SER A 118 -14.80 -14.09 -8.08
C SER A 118 -15.73 -12.89 -8.29
N LEU A 119 -15.95 -12.49 -9.56
CA LEU A 119 -16.88 -11.40 -9.90
C LEU A 119 -18.32 -11.70 -9.49
N ASN A 120 -18.78 -12.95 -9.65
CA ASN A 120 -20.11 -13.35 -9.23
C ASN A 120 -20.28 -13.26 -7.71
N SER A 121 -19.24 -13.63 -6.95
CA SER A 121 -19.24 -13.52 -5.49
C SER A 121 -19.36 -12.06 -5.02
N PHE A 122 -18.64 -11.13 -5.65
CA PHE A 122 -18.77 -9.71 -5.32
C PHE A 122 -20.12 -9.11 -5.70
N LYS A 123 -20.80 -9.66 -6.72
CA LYS A 123 -22.19 -9.29 -7.04
C LYS A 123 -23.15 -9.82 -5.97
N SER A 124 -22.96 -11.04 -5.50
CA SER A 124 -23.74 -11.62 -4.39
C SER A 124 -23.54 -10.87 -3.07
N ALA A 125 -22.35 -10.30 -2.85
CA ALA A 125 -22.05 -9.43 -1.71
C ALA A 125 -22.63 -8.01 -1.85
N ASP A 126 -23.16 -7.65 -3.03
CA ASP A 126 -23.55 -6.29 -3.39
C ASP A 126 -22.48 -5.23 -3.06
N LEU A 127 -21.23 -5.51 -3.47
CA LEU A 127 -20.05 -4.70 -3.11
C LEU A 127 -20.21 -3.21 -3.45
N ASP A 128 -20.90 -2.90 -4.55
CA ASP A 128 -21.08 -1.53 -5.03
C ASP A 128 -22.12 -0.73 -4.22
N ALA A 129 -23.00 -1.42 -3.49
CA ALA A 129 -24.03 -0.82 -2.65
C ALA A 129 -23.60 -0.65 -1.17
N LEU A 130 -22.36 -1.03 -0.83
CA LEU A 130 -21.84 -0.86 0.51
C LEU A 130 -21.86 0.61 0.93
N SER A 131 -22.42 0.88 2.11
CA SER A 131 -22.44 2.23 2.67
C SER A 131 -21.05 2.65 3.17
N GLU A 132 -20.62 3.87 2.82
CA GLU A 132 -19.37 4.49 3.30
C GLU A 132 -19.44 4.83 4.80
N LYS A 133 -19.39 3.81 5.65
CA LYS A 133 -19.33 3.92 7.11
C LYS A 133 -17.93 3.56 7.61
N LYS A 134 -17.62 4.00 8.82
CA LYS A 134 -16.39 3.59 9.50
C LYS A 134 -16.41 2.08 9.75
N LEU A 135 -15.36 1.39 9.29
CA LEU A 135 -15.23 -0.06 9.39
C LEU A 135 -14.21 -0.44 10.49
N PRO A 136 -14.39 -1.59 11.16
CA PRO A 136 -13.33 -2.25 11.91
C PRO A 136 -12.12 -2.54 11.02
N LEU A 137 -10.92 -2.67 11.61
CA LEU A 137 -9.67 -2.77 10.85
C LEU A 137 -9.68 -3.97 9.87
N ARG A 138 -10.16 -5.13 10.33
CA ARG A 138 -10.24 -6.33 9.50
C ARG A 138 -11.20 -6.16 8.32
N SER A 139 -12.41 -5.65 8.59
CA SER A 139 -13.40 -5.37 7.54
C SER A 139 -12.90 -4.33 6.54
N LEU A 140 -12.20 -3.29 7.02
CA LEU A 140 -11.58 -2.29 6.15
C LEU A 140 -10.60 -2.93 5.16
N ARG A 141 -9.73 -3.82 5.63
CA ARG A 141 -8.81 -4.58 4.76
C ARG A 141 -9.58 -5.47 3.77
N THR A 142 -10.58 -6.21 4.24
CA THR A 142 -11.37 -7.11 3.38
C THR A 142 -12.09 -6.36 2.27
N VAL A 143 -12.70 -5.21 2.58
CA VAL A 143 -13.39 -4.36 1.59
C VAL A 143 -12.38 -3.76 0.61
N ALA A 144 -11.23 -3.27 1.08
CA ALA A 144 -10.16 -2.76 0.22
C ALA A 144 -9.66 -3.82 -0.77
N GLU A 145 -9.38 -5.03 -0.26
CA GLU A 145 -8.94 -6.17 -1.08
C GLU A 145 -10.04 -6.60 -2.07
N SER A 146 -11.31 -6.54 -1.66
CA SER A 146 -12.44 -6.89 -2.53
C SER A 146 -12.57 -5.97 -3.74
N PHE A 147 -12.47 -4.64 -3.54
CA PHE A 147 -12.45 -3.68 -4.65
C PHE A 147 -11.23 -3.88 -5.56
N ALA A 148 -10.05 -4.11 -4.98
CA ALA A 148 -8.83 -4.38 -5.74
C ALA A 148 -8.98 -5.63 -6.61
N ILE A 149 -9.45 -6.74 -6.03
CA ILE A 149 -9.62 -8.01 -6.73
C ILE A 149 -10.70 -7.90 -7.82
N LYS A 150 -11.82 -7.22 -7.53
CA LYS A 150 -12.86 -6.98 -8.54
C LYS A 150 -12.30 -6.24 -9.76
N ALA A 151 -11.47 -5.21 -9.53
CA ALA A 151 -10.79 -4.48 -10.60
C ALA A 151 -9.83 -5.39 -11.40
N LEU A 152 -8.99 -6.17 -10.70
CA LEU A 152 -8.04 -7.10 -11.32
C LEU A 152 -8.74 -8.19 -12.15
N CYS A 153 -9.84 -8.75 -11.64
CA CYS A 153 -10.69 -9.68 -12.37
C CYS A 153 -11.27 -9.06 -13.63
N ASN A 154 -11.74 -7.81 -13.57
CA ASN A 154 -12.27 -7.10 -14.75
C ASN A 154 -11.21 -6.89 -15.84
N VAL A 155 -9.94 -6.68 -15.47
CA VAL A 155 -8.82 -6.60 -16.42
C VAL A 155 -8.53 -7.95 -17.07
N LYS A 156 -8.63 -9.05 -16.31
CA LYS A 156 -8.32 -10.41 -16.79
C LYS A 156 -9.45 -11.02 -17.62
N VAL A 157 -10.70 -10.71 -17.31
CA VAL A 157 -11.86 -11.23 -18.04
C VAL A 157 -12.03 -10.45 -19.34
N SER A 158 -12.06 -11.18 -20.47
CA SER A 158 -12.26 -10.57 -21.80
C SER A 158 -13.51 -9.67 -21.82
N ALA A 159 -13.34 -8.43 -22.26
CA ALA A 159 -14.47 -7.58 -22.62
C ALA A 159 -15.04 -8.12 -23.93
N GLY A 160 -16.36 -8.32 -24.00
CA GLY A 160 -17.03 -8.71 -25.24
C GLY A 160 -16.71 -7.73 -26.39
N PRO A 161 -17.06 -8.05 -27.65
CA PRO A 161 -16.58 -7.32 -28.83
C PRO A 161 -17.05 -5.86 -28.93
N SER A 162 -17.99 -5.43 -28.09
CA SER A 162 -18.52 -4.07 -28.11
C SER A 162 -17.55 -3.06 -27.49
N LYS A 163 -17.15 -2.06 -28.28
CA LYS A 163 -16.33 -0.93 -27.83
C LYS A 163 -16.98 -0.16 -26.67
N PHE A 164 -18.31 -0.02 -26.68
CA PHE A 164 -19.04 0.67 -25.62
C PHE A 164 -18.93 -0.07 -24.29
N LYS A 165 -19.18 -1.39 -24.28
CA LYS A 165 -19.06 -2.22 -23.07
C LYS A 165 -17.63 -2.26 -22.54
N LYS A 166 -16.64 -2.17 -23.44
CA LYS A 166 -15.23 -2.07 -23.06
C LYS A 166 -14.94 -0.76 -22.33
N ALA A 167 -15.40 0.37 -22.87
CA ALA A 167 -15.22 1.69 -22.25
C ALA A 167 -15.92 1.80 -20.89
N GLU A 168 -17.15 1.30 -20.77
CA GLU A 168 -17.89 1.25 -19.51
C GLU A 168 -17.13 0.44 -18.45
N ARG A 169 -16.67 -0.77 -18.81
CA ARG A 169 -15.85 -1.59 -17.91
C ARG A 169 -14.54 -0.90 -17.52
N GLU A 170 -13.89 -0.18 -18.44
CA GLU A 170 -12.67 0.57 -18.13
C GLU A 170 -12.94 1.69 -17.11
N VAL A 171 -14.07 2.38 -17.19
CA VAL A 171 -14.47 3.39 -16.20
C VAL A 171 -14.73 2.75 -14.84
N GLU A 172 -15.49 1.66 -14.79
CA GLU A 172 -15.76 0.93 -13.54
C GLU A 172 -14.47 0.38 -12.91
N THR A 173 -13.60 -0.21 -13.73
CA THR A 173 -12.32 -0.77 -13.27
C THR A 173 -11.43 0.30 -12.66
N LEU A 174 -11.40 1.49 -13.26
CA LEU A 174 -10.65 2.63 -12.70
C LEU A 174 -11.20 2.99 -11.34
N HIS A 175 -12.53 3.15 -11.24
CA HIS A 175 -13.21 3.50 -10.01
C HIS A 175 -12.90 2.50 -8.89
N TYR A 176 -12.95 1.20 -9.18
CA TYR A 176 -12.60 0.17 -8.20
C TYR A 176 -11.13 0.25 -7.75
N PHE A 177 -10.18 0.53 -8.64
CA PHE A 177 -8.78 0.76 -8.23
C PHE A 177 -8.63 2.02 -7.37
N GLU A 178 -9.36 3.10 -7.68
CA GLU A 178 -9.34 4.33 -6.89
C GLU A 178 -9.86 4.10 -5.47
N VAL A 179 -11.03 3.44 -5.33
CA VAL A 179 -11.61 3.10 -4.03
C VAL A 179 -10.71 2.16 -3.24
N ALA A 180 -10.19 1.10 -3.88
CA ALA A 180 -9.28 0.16 -3.23
C ALA A 180 -8.01 0.84 -2.71
N SER A 181 -7.43 1.74 -3.49
CA SER A 181 -6.24 2.50 -3.14
C SER A 181 -6.49 3.45 -1.95
N ASP A 182 -7.62 4.15 -1.94
CA ASP A 182 -7.98 5.07 -0.85
C ASP A 182 -8.20 4.30 0.46
N LEU A 183 -8.90 3.17 0.39
CA LEU A 183 -9.10 2.26 1.52
C LEU A 183 -7.77 1.63 1.99
N ALA A 184 -6.86 1.30 1.08
CA ALA A 184 -5.54 0.77 1.42
C ALA A 184 -4.70 1.77 2.23
N LEU A 185 -4.72 3.05 1.84
CA LEU A 185 -4.05 4.12 2.57
C LEU A 185 -4.72 4.35 3.93
N LEU A 186 -6.05 4.33 3.99
CA LEU A 186 -6.79 4.45 5.26
C LEU A 186 -6.46 3.27 6.20
N TYR A 187 -6.40 2.05 5.66
CA TYR A 187 -6.00 0.86 6.41
C TYR A 187 -4.58 1.01 6.97
N ALA A 188 -3.62 1.45 6.15
CA ALA A 188 -2.25 1.70 6.58
C ALA A 188 -2.19 2.67 7.78
N GLN A 189 -2.96 3.77 7.72
CA GLN A 189 -3.02 4.77 8.79
C GLN A 189 -3.65 4.21 10.09
N GLU A 190 -4.71 3.40 9.99
CA GLU A 190 -5.35 2.82 11.17
C GLU A 190 -4.50 1.70 11.80
N VAL A 191 -3.75 0.91 11.01
CA VAL A 191 -2.77 -0.06 11.53
C VAL A 191 -1.73 0.65 12.39
N GLU A 192 -1.13 1.73 11.89
CA GLU A 192 -0.08 2.44 12.61
C GLU A 192 -0.62 3.10 13.90
N LYS A 193 -1.82 3.66 13.82
CA LYS A 193 -2.50 4.25 14.98
C LYS A 193 -2.73 3.22 16.10
N GLN A 194 -3.15 2.00 15.77
CA GLN A 194 -3.32 0.93 16.76
C GLN A 194 -1.98 0.50 17.39
N GLN A 195 -0.89 0.52 16.63
CA GLN A 195 0.45 0.22 17.16
C GLN A 195 0.87 1.27 18.20
N TYR A 196 0.71 2.56 17.92
CA TYR A 196 1.05 3.62 18.88
C TYR A 196 0.20 3.57 20.17
N THR A 197 -1.09 3.26 20.07
CA THR A 197 -1.96 3.15 21.26
C THR A 197 -1.61 1.94 22.12
N SER A 198 -1.11 0.86 21.52
CA SER A 198 -0.66 -0.32 22.25
C SER A 198 0.62 -0.03 23.06
N ILE A 199 1.52 0.79 22.51
CA ILE A 199 2.79 1.16 23.14
C ILE A 199 2.59 2.03 24.39
N SER A 200 1.64 2.98 24.40
CA SER A 200 1.43 3.86 25.56
C SER A 200 0.80 3.16 26.77
N SER A 201 0.21 1.97 26.57
CA SER A 201 -0.45 1.20 27.63
C SER A 201 0.48 0.28 28.44
N THR A 202 1.74 0.14 28.03
CA THR A 202 2.73 -0.74 28.70
C THR A 202 3.90 0.09 29.22
N GLY A 203 3.76 0.63 30.44
CA GLY A 203 4.78 1.40 31.16
C GLY A 203 5.97 0.55 31.65
N THR A 204 6.64 -0.18 30.77
CA THR A 204 7.80 -1.02 31.12
C THR A 204 9.01 -0.68 30.25
N HIS A 205 10.10 -0.27 30.91
CA HIS A 205 11.42 0.10 30.36
C HIS A 205 12.23 -1.06 29.74
N SER A 206 11.58 -2.06 29.15
CA SER A 206 12.26 -3.19 28.51
C SER A 206 12.57 -2.85 27.04
N PRO A 207 13.71 -3.29 26.46
CA PRO A 207 13.93 -3.21 25.02
C PRO A 207 12.84 -4.04 24.33
N GLN A 208 11.90 -3.35 23.70
CA GLN A 208 10.80 -3.99 23.01
C GLN A 208 11.32 -4.67 21.73
N PRO A 209 10.76 -5.84 21.35
CA PRO A 209 11.07 -6.45 20.07
C PRO A 209 10.78 -5.46 18.93
N PRO A 210 11.56 -5.49 17.83
CA PRO A 210 11.34 -4.59 16.71
C PRO A 210 9.89 -4.69 16.24
N ALA A 211 9.25 -3.54 16.01
CA ALA A 211 7.90 -3.49 15.46
C ALA A 211 7.85 -4.38 14.23
N ILE A 212 7.00 -5.41 14.24
CA ILE A 212 6.80 -6.26 13.07
C ILE A 212 6.20 -5.34 12.01
N HIS A 213 7.03 -4.95 11.04
CA HIS A 213 6.61 -4.14 9.91
C HIS A 213 5.68 -4.99 9.05
N LYS A 214 4.36 -4.92 9.33
CA LYS A 214 3.36 -5.55 8.48
C LYS A 214 3.42 -4.83 7.13
N THR A 215 3.94 -5.49 6.10
CA THR A 215 3.88 -4.98 4.73
C THR A 215 2.44 -4.95 4.26
N LEU A 216 2.13 -4.03 3.34
CA LEU A 216 0.82 -4.00 2.73
C LEU A 216 0.63 -5.29 1.91
N SER A 217 -0.58 -5.84 1.84
CA SER A 217 -0.81 -7.07 1.07
C SER A 217 -0.46 -6.84 -0.41
N PRO A 218 0.10 -7.82 -1.14
CA PRO A 218 0.49 -7.65 -2.54
C PRO A 218 -0.66 -7.16 -3.45
N ILE A 219 -1.89 -7.57 -3.17
CA ILE A 219 -3.09 -7.13 -3.92
C ILE A 219 -3.33 -5.63 -3.77
N LEU A 220 -3.25 -5.11 -2.54
CA LEU A 220 -3.44 -3.69 -2.26
C LEU A 220 -2.28 -2.85 -2.79
N GLU A 221 -1.03 -3.36 -2.69
CA GLU A 221 0.13 -2.72 -3.33
C GLU A 221 -0.05 -2.61 -4.83
N GLN A 222 -0.50 -3.70 -5.48
CA GLN A 222 -0.79 -3.69 -6.91
C GLN A 222 -1.92 -2.70 -7.27
N ALA A 223 -2.99 -2.65 -6.48
CA ALA A 223 -4.10 -1.73 -6.71
C ALA A 223 -3.66 -0.25 -6.66
N LEU A 224 -2.77 0.10 -5.71
CA LEU A 224 -2.18 1.44 -5.61
C LEU A 224 -1.44 1.83 -6.89
N HIS A 225 -0.69 0.90 -7.48
CA HIS A 225 0.06 1.13 -8.72
C HIS A 225 -0.85 1.20 -9.97
N GLU A 226 -1.90 0.38 -10.05
CA GLU A 226 -2.72 0.28 -11.27
C GLU A 226 -3.58 1.53 -11.53
N ALA A 227 -4.06 2.24 -10.50
CA ALA A 227 -4.90 3.43 -10.71
C ALA A 227 -4.21 4.54 -11.54
N PRO A 228 -3.05 5.09 -11.13
CA PRO A 228 -2.32 6.06 -11.95
C PRO A 228 -1.86 5.47 -13.30
N LEU A 229 -1.41 4.22 -13.31
CA LEU A 229 -0.88 3.57 -14.52
C LEU A 229 -1.95 3.41 -15.59
N MET A 230 -3.18 3.05 -15.20
CA MET A 230 -4.30 2.90 -16.12
C MET A 230 -4.71 4.25 -16.73
N LEU A 231 -4.68 5.33 -15.95
CA LEU A 231 -4.91 6.70 -16.46
C LEU A 231 -3.85 7.10 -17.49
N LEU A 232 -2.58 6.77 -17.25
CA LEU A 232 -1.49 7.01 -18.22
C LEU A 232 -1.69 6.18 -19.50
N ARG A 233 -2.05 4.90 -19.39
CA ARG A 233 -2.36 4.04 -20.55
C ARG A 233 -3.54 4.56 -21.37
N GLN A 234 -4.49 5.26 -20.74
CA GLN A 234 -5.62 5.93 -21.41
C GLN A 234 -5.25 7.28 -22.04
N GLY A 235 -4.00 7.74 -21.93
CA GLY A 235 -3.59 9.05 -22.43
C GLY A 235 -4.13 10.22 -21.61
N LYS A 236 -4.39 10.01 -20.30
CA LYS A 236 -4.90 11.04 -19.38
C LYS A 236 -3.85 11.43 -18.33
N PRO A 237 -2.75 12.11 -18.71
CA PRO A 237 -1.65 12.42 -17.81
C PRO A 237 -2.07 13.35 -16.66
N PHE A 238 -2.93 14.33 -16.91
CA PHE A 238 -3.43 15.23 -15.86
C PHE A 238 -4.24 14.47 -14.79
N ALA A 239 -5.09 13.53 -15.19
CA ALA A 239 -5.84 12.72 -14.23
C ALA A 239 -4.90 11.80 -13.43
N ALA A 240 -3.84 11.26 -14.06
CA ALA A 240 -2.82 10.49 -13.35
C ALA A 240 -2.05 11.36 -12.34
N LEU A 241 -1.71 12.60 -12.71
CA LEU A 241 -1.09 13.58 -11.81
C LEU A 241 -1.97 13.84 -10.58
N GLU A 242 -3.26 14.13 -10.78
CA GLU A 242 -4.22 14.28 -9.69
C GLU A 242 -4.30 13.03 -8.81
N ARG A 243 -4.27 11.84 -9.41
CA ARG A 243 -4.29 10.59 -8.66
C ARG A 243 -3.05 10.43 -7.78
N TYR A 244 -1.86 10.74 -8.30
CA TYR A 244 -0.64 10.76 -7.49
C TYR A 244 -0.73 11.80 -6.37
N ARG A 245 -1.24 13.00 -6.63
CA ARG A 245 -1.45 14.04 -5.61
C ARG A 245 -2.37 13.57 -4.49
N ILE A 246 -3.49 12.91 -4.80
CA ILE A 246 -4.42 12.35 -3.81
C ILE A 246 -3.69 11.34 -2.91
N ILE A 247 -2.93 10.42 -3.50
CA ILE A 247 -2.20 9.38 -2.76
C ILE A 247 -1.11 10.01 -1.88
N LEU A 248 -0.33 10.96 -2.41
CA LEU A 248 0.79 11.57 -1.71
C LEU A 248 0.36 12.56 -0.63
N SER A 249 -0.83 13.16 -0.78
CA SER A 249 -1.44 14.06 0.22
C SER A 249 -1.99 13.32 1.44
N ALA A 250 -2.19 12.00 1.34
CA ALA A 250 -2.51 11.19 2.51
C ALA A 250 -1.37 11.24 3.53
N VAL A 251 -1.73 11.37 4.82
CA VAL A 251 -0.78 11.32 5.94
C VAL A 251 0.05 10.04 5.83
N GLU A 252 1.37 10.21 5.93
CA GLU A 252 2.36 9.16 5.77
C GLU A 252 2.13 8.04 6.79
N ALA A 253 2.25 6.79 6.33
CA ALA A 253 2.25 5.61 7.17
C ALA A 253 3.40 4.68 6.79
N GLN A 254 4.05 4.09 7.80
CA GLN A 254 5.29 3.31 7.61
C GLN A 254 5.14 2.18 6.59
N THR A 255 3.97 1.55 6.53
CA THR A 255 3.70 0.39 5.65
C THR A 255 3.69 0.73 4.16
N VAL A 256 3.60 2.02 3.80
CA VAL A 256 3.54 2.48 2.40
C VAL A 256 4.72 3.36 1.98
N HIS A 257 5.77 3.48 2.79
CA HIS A 257 6.93 4.35 2.50
C HIS A 257 7.59 4.05 1.15
N THR A 258 7.83 2.76 0.85
CA THR A 258 8.44 2.34 -0.42
C THR A 258 7.59 2.74 -1.63
N ILE A 259 6.27 2.64 -1.52
CA ILE A 259 5.33 3.02 -2.59
C ILE A 259 5.31 4.55 -2.73
N ARG A 260 5.26 5.28 -1.61
CA ARG A 260 5.28 6.75 -1.60
C ARG A 260 6.54 7.29 -2.25
N LEU A 261 7.72 6.74 -1.94
CA LEU A 261 8.98 7.15 -2.59
C LEU A 261 8.90 7.01 -4.10
N LYS A 262 8.44 5.85 -4.60
CA LYS A 262 8.24 5.62 -6.04
C LYS A 262 7.25 6.61 -6.65
N PHE A 263 6.14 6.90 -5.97
CA PHE A 263 5.13 7.84 -6.47
C PHE A 263 5.59 9.30 -6.48
N LEU A 264 6.41 9.72 -5.51
CA LEU A 264 7.04 11.04 -5.53
C LEU A 264 7.92 11.19 -6.79
N CYS A 265 8.75 10.19 -7.08
CA CYS A 265 9.58 10.18 -8.27
C CYS A 265 8.75 10.12 -9.57
N GLN A 266 7.72 9.27 -9.63
CA GLN A 266 6.86 9.14 -10.81
C GLN A 266 6.05 10.41 -11.08
N LEU A 267 5.58 11.10 -10.04
CA LEU A 267 4.96 12.41 -10.16
C LEU A 267 5.96 13.42 -10.72
N ALA A 268 7.17 13.49 -10.16
CA ALA A 268 8.22 14.40 -10.64
C ALA A 268 8.56 14.13 -12.11
N GLU A 269 8.76 12.87 -12.49
CA GLU A 269 8.99 12.48 -13.88
C GLU A 269 7.87 12.92 -14.81
N LEU A 270 6.61 12.75 -14.39
CA LEU A 270 5.46 13.14 -15.20
C LEU A 270 5.46 14.65 -15.49
N ILE A 271 5.78 15.47 -14.49
CA ILE A 271 5.92 16.92 -14.65
C ILE A 271 7.13 17.25 -15.54
N LEU A 272 8.29 16.67 -15.27
CA LEU A 272 9.54 16.98 -16.00
C LEU A 272 9.51 16.57 -17.48
N ARG A 273 8.71 15.57 -17.84
CA ARG A 273 8.45 15.19 -19.25
C ARG A 273 7.66 16.27 -20.01
N GLY A 274 7.05 17.23 -19.32
CA GLY A 274 6.30 18.34 -19.91
C GLY A 274 4.93 17.95 -20.45
N THR A 275 4.42 16.75 -20.15
CA THR A 275 3.11 16.27 -20.67
C THR A 275 1.91 16.94 -19.99
N VAL A 276 2.14 17.66 -18.90
CA VAL A 276 1.12 18.35 -18.09
C VAL A 276 1.31 19.87 -18.05
N CYS A 277 2.27 20.41 -18.80
CA CYS A 277 2.72 21.81 -18.70
C CYS A 277 1.66 22.84 -19.09
N ASP A 278 1.00 22.64 -20.23
CA ASP A 278 0.02 23.61 -20.73
C ASP A 278 -1.27 23.65 -19.88
N ASP A 279 -1.58 22.55 -19.19
CA ASP A 279 -2.79 22.36 -18.37
C ASP A 279 -2.49 22.31 -16.86
N TYR A 280 -1.29 22.72 -16.44
CA TYR A 280 -0.89 22.61 -15.04
C TYR A 280 -1.84 23.42 -14.14
N LYS A 281 -2.34 22.76 -13.11
CA LYS A 281 -3.13 23.39 -12.04
C LYS A 281 -2.46 23.10 -10.71
N PRO A 282 -2.34 24.08 -9.80
CA PRO A 282 -1.90 23.84 -8.44
C PRO A 282 -2.74 22.73 -7.76
N PRO A 283 -2.16 21.92 -6.87
CA PRO A 283 -2.90 20.92 -6.12
C PRO A 283 -4.05 21.57 -5.34
N THR A 284 -5.27 21.06 -5.52
CA THR A 284 -6.43 21.57 -4.79
C THR A 284 -6.66 20.73 -3.54
N MET A 285 -6.61 21.36 -2.36
CA MET A 285 -6.92 20.69 -1.09
C MET A 285 -8.44 20.50 -0.95
N THR A 286 -9.00 19.55 -1.70
CA THR A 286 -10.42 19.19 -1.56
C THR A 286 -10.59 18.12 -0.49
N MET A 287 -10.96 18.55 0.72
CA MET A 287 -11.38 17.65 1.79
C MET A 287 -12.79 17.14 1.45
N LYS A 288 -12.89 15.96 0.84
CA LYS A 288 -14.17 15.23 0.79
C LYS A 288 -14.28 14.41 2.06
N ASP A 289 -15.19 14.83 2.95
CA ASP A 289 -15.54 14.05 4.15
C ASP A 289 -16.22 12.75 3.74
N SER A 290 -15.47 11.66 3.77
CA SER A 290 -15.95 10.29 3.57
C SER A 290 -15.22 9.36 4.52
N ALA A 291 -15.95 8.39 5.07
CA ALA A 291 -15.37 7.40 5.99
C ALA A 291 -14.37 6.46 5.30
N TRP A 292 -14.33 6.44 3.97
CA TRP A 292 -13.47 5.58 3.16
C TRP A 292 -12.28 6.32 2.54
N LYS A 293 -12.10 7.61 2.90
CA LYS A 293 -10.94 8.39 2.46
C LYS A 293 -9.86 8.39 3.54
N PRO A 294 -8.57 8.28 3.15
CA PRO A 294 -7.48 8.43 4.09
C PRO A 294 -7.45 9.86 4.62
N LYS A 295 -6.91 10.03 5.83
CA LYS A 295 -6.63 11.36 6.36
C LYS A 295 -5.57 12.04 5.50
N GLN A 296 -5.81 13.28 5.13
CA GLN A 296 -4.87 14.10 4.39
C GLN A 296 -4.15 15.10 5.29
N TYR A 297 -2.94 15.47 4.90
CA TYR A 297 -2.25 16.59 5.52
C TYR A 297 -3.12 17.85 5.42
N SER A 298 -3.40 18.45 6.57
CA SER A 298 -4.15 19.70 6.65
C SER A 298 -3.55 20.53 7.79
N SER A 299 -2.79 21.57 7.43
CA SER A 299 -2.30 22.55 8.40
C SER A 299 -2.52 23.98 7.89
N LEU A 300 -2.76 24.91 8.82
CA LEU A 300 -3.14 26.29 8.50
C LEU A 300 -2.13 27.02 7.59
N ASN A 301 -0.85 26.66 7.71
CA ASN A 301 0.26 27.27 6.97
C ASN A 301 0.98 26.24 6.08
N GLN A 302 0.25 25.25 5.56
CA GLN A 302 0.82 24.25 4.68
C GLN A 302 1.26 24.91 3.35
N PHE A 303 2.50 24.63 2.95
CA PHE A 303 2.98 25.03 1.64
C PHE A 303 2.22 24.24 0.55
N VAL A 304 1.68 24.96 -0.44
CA VAL A 304 1.03 24.38 -1.62
C VAL A 304 1.78 24.90 -2.86
N PRO A 305 2.33 24.01 -3.70
CA PRO A 305 3.09 24.44 -4.87
C PRO A 305 2.18 25.13 -5.87
N ARG A 306 2.66 26.23 -6.46
CA ARG A 306 1.91 27.11 -7.37
C ARG A 306 2.17 26.84 -8.84
N ASN A 307 3.24 26.12 -9.14
CA ASN A 307 3.69 25.83 -10.50
C ASN A 307 4.47 24.51 -10.53
N GLU A 308 4.75 24.05 -11.75
CA GLU A 308 5.48 22.81 -12.02
C GLU A 308 6.86 22.75 -11.35
N CYS A 309 7.57 23.88 -11.31
CA CYS A 309 8.89 23.98 -10.69
C CYS A 309 8.79 23.71 -9.19
N GLU A 310 7.92 24.45 -8.49
CA GLU A 310 7.70 24.29 -7.05
C GLU A 310 7.26 22.87 -6.70
N GLU A 311 6.34 22.27 -7.47
CA GLU A 311 5.87 20.92 -7.19
C GLU A 311 6.94 19.87 -7.46
N SER A 312 7.64 19.94 -8.60
CA SER A 312 8.71 19.00 -8.95
C SER A 312 9.81 19.00 -7.87
N LEU A 313 10.24 20.19 -7.44
CA LEU A 313 11.26 20.31 -6.41
C LEU A 313 10.75 19.86 -5.05
N LEU A 314 9.52 20.22 -4.66
CA LEU A 314 8.91 19.78 -3.41
C LEU A 314 8.88 18.25 -3.32
N VAL A 315 8.35 17.57 -4.33
CA VAL A 315 8.23 16.10 -4.28
C VAL A 315 9.60 15.41 -4.30
N LEU A 316 10.59 15.95 -5.01
CA LEU A 316 11.94 15.39 -5.06
C LEU A 316 12.72 15.62 -3.77
N LEU A 317 12.52 16.74 -3.09
CA LEU A 317 13.09 16.99 -1.75
C LEU A 317 12.48 16.08 -0.70
N VAL A 318 11.17 15.82 -0.77
CA VAL A 318 10.52 14.82 0.10
C VAL A 318 11.05 13.42 -0.23
N ALA A 319 11.19 13.08 -1.52
CA ALA A 319 11.76 11.80 -1.95
C ALA A 319 13.20 11.62 -1.46
N GLU A 320 14.02 12.66 -1.51
CA GLU A 320 15.38 12.67 -0.99
C GLU A 320 15.37 12.42 0.53
N ALA A 321 14.55 13.16 1.28
CA ALA A 321 14.46 12.98 2.72
C ALA A 321 14.02 11.55 3.09
N MET A 322 13.11 10.94 2.32
CA MET A 322 12.73 9.54 2.49
C MET A 322 13.88 8.59 2.15
N ALA A 323 14.54 8.76 1.01
CA ALA A 323 15.66 7.93 0.58
C ALA A 323 16.81 7.96 1.61
N VAL A 324 17.14 9.14 2.14
CA VAL A 324 18.14 9.33 3.20
C VAL A 324 17.79 8.53 4.46
N ARG A 325 16.53 8.53 4.91
CA ARG A 325 16.09 7.73 6.07
C ARG A 325 16.23 6.22 5.86
N HIS A 326 16.17 5.76 4.61
CA HIS A 326 16.32 4.35 4.24
C HIS A 326 17.77 3.95 3.94
N THR A 327 18.74 4.87 4.04
CA THR A 327 20.15 4.55 3.85
C THR A 327 20.64 3.55 4.89
N VAL A 328 21.39 2.56 4.43
CA VAL A 328 21.92 1.50 5.28
C VAL A 328 23.42 1.78 5.51
N LEU A 329 23.74 2.31 6.69
CA LEU A 329 25.11 2.73 7.03
C LEU A 329 26.05 1.55 7.38
N SER A 330 25.49 0.42 7.80
CA SER A 330 26.28 -0.75 8.20
C SER A 330 27.01 -1.35 7.01
N GLN A 331 28.34 -1.49 7.08
CA GLN A 331 29.17 -2.06 6.02
C GLN A 331 29.27 -3.60 6.03
N SER A 332 28.66 -4.26 7.02
CA SER A 332 28.68 -5.73 7.13
C SER A 332 28.08 -6.41 5.89
N VAL A 333 28.59 -7.60 5.56
CA VAL A 333 28.18 -8.37 4.37
C VAL A 333 26.68 -8.70 4.37
N GLU A 334 26.13 -8.93 5.56
CA GLU A 334 24.71 -9.22 5.80
C GLU A 334 23.78 -8.11 5.27
N PHE A 335 24.24 -6.86 5.25
CA PHE A 335 23.46 -5.72 4.79
C PHE A 335 23.75 -5.31 3.34
N LYS A 336 24.61 -6.04 2.63
CA LYS A 336 25.06 -5.65 1.28
C LYS A 336 23.90 -5.46 0.31
N GLU A 337 22.93 -6.37 0.29
CA GLU A 337 21.77 -6.27 -0.60
C GLU A 337 20.86 -5.09 -0.24
N ALA A 338 20.62 -4.87 1.06
CA ALA A 338 19.85 -3.73 1.54
C ALA A 338 20.54 -2.39 1.20
N ARG A 339 21.87 -2.31 1.32
CA ARG A 339 22.67 -1.17 0.88
C ARG A 339 22.48 -0.90 -0.62
N LEU A 340 22.67 -1.92 -1.46
CA LEU A 340 22.54 -1.79 -2.91
C LEU A 340 21.14 -1.31 -3.33
N ASN A 341 20.10 -1.81 -2.69
CA ASN A 341 18.73 -1.35 -2.95
C ASN A 341 18.52 0.11 -2.54
N ALA A 342 18.96 0.49 -1.33
CA ALA A 342 18.88 1.87 -0.85
C ALA A 342 19.66 2.85 -1.75
N TYR A 343 20.84 2.43 -2.23
CA TYR A 343 21.65 3.23 -3.15
C TYR A 343 21.03 3.39 -4.52
N ARG A 344 20.42 2.34 -5.08
CA ARG A 344 19.69 2.43 -6.35
C ARG A 344 18.55 3.44 -6.23
N ASP A 345 17.78 3.37 -5.15
CA ASP A 345 16.65 4.27 -4.91
C ASP A 345 17.14 5.72 -4.71
N ALA A 346 18.20 5.94 -3.93
CA ALA A 346 18.80 7.27 -3.75
C ALA A 346 19.39 7.84 -5.05
N THR A 347 20.11 7.03 -5.82
CA THR A 347 20.68 7.41 -7.13
C THR A 347 19.59 7.92 -8.06
N PHE A 348 18.49 7.19 -8.14
CA PHE A 348 17.35 7.57 -8.98
C PHE A 348 16.73 8.90 -8.55
N VAL A 349 16.60 9.14 -7.24
CA VAL A 349 16.13 10.44 -6.71
C VAL A 349 17.10 11.57 -7.08
N TYR A 350 18.41 11.36 -6.91
CA TYR A 350 19.42 12.36 -7.23
C TYR A 350 19.52 12.66 -8.72
N ASP A 351 19.34 11.67 -9.58
CA ASP A 351 19.29 11.88 -11.03
C ASP A 351 18.08 12.73 -11.44
N LEU A 352 16.91 12.45 -10.89
CA LEU A 352 15.72 13.28 -11.12
C LEU A 352 15.86 14.68 -10.53
N LEU A 353 16.47 14.81 -9.35
CA LEU A 353 16.75 16.11 -8.74
C LEU A 353 17.74 16.92 -9.58
N THR A 354 18.77 16.27 -10.14
CA THR A 354 19.71 16.88 -11.09
C THR A 354 18.98 17.39 -12.33
N LEU A 355 18.09 16.56 -12.91
CA LEU A 355 17.30 16.94 -14.08
C LEU A 355 16.37 18.13 -13.78
N ALA A 356 15.65 18.08 -12.66
CA ALA A 356 14.73 19.13 -12.25
C ALA A 356 15.45 20.46 -11.99
N THR A 357 16.50 20.42 -11.18
CA THR A 357 17.27 21.62 -10.84
C THR A 357 17.97 22.21 -12.05
N ALA A 358 18.49 21.39 -12.97
CA ALA A 358 19.04 21.88 -14.23
C ALA A 358 17.98 22.53 -15.12
N ARG A 359 16.79 21.91 -15.26
CA ARG A 359 15.66 22.44 -16.04
C ARG A 359 15.18 23.80 -15.50
N TRP A 360 15.11 23.94 -14.18
CA TRP A 360 14.57 25.12 -13.52
C TRP A 360 15.63 26.13 -13.05
N GLY A 361 16.91 25.88 -13.35
CA GLY A 361 18.04 26.75 -12.96
C GLY A 361 18.35 26.80 -11.45
N GLN A 362 17.92 25.79 -10.68
CA GLN A 362 18.06 25.73 -9.21
C GLN A 362 19.30 24.96 -8.76
N PHE A 363 20.47 25.28 -9.32
CA PHE A 363 21.72 24.55 -9.05
C PHE A 363 22.22 24.65 -7.60
N ALA A 364 21.90 25.73 -6.88
CA ALA A 364 22.27 25.87 -5.47
C ALA A 364 21.64 24.75 -4.61
N LEU A 365 20.37 24.45 -4.85
CA LEU A 365 19.65 23.37 -4.17
C LEU A 365 20.22 21.99 -4.50
N LEU A 366 20.67 21.80 -5.74
CA LEU A 366 21.36 20.57 -6.14
C LEU A 366 22.67 20.38 -5.37
N GLN A 367 23.45 21.45 -5.18
CA GLN A 367 24.71 21.39 -4.44
C GLN A 367 24.49 21.00 -2.98
N GLU A 368 23.54 21.65 -2.29
CA GLU A 368 23.19 21.31 -0.90
C GLU A 368 22.72 19.85 -0.75
N SER A 369 22.03 19.33 -1.77
CA SER A 369 21.54 17.95 -1.79
C SER A 369 22.69 16.95 -1.98
N PHE A 370 23.62 17.23 -2.90
CA PHE A 370 24.81 16.41 -3.06
C PHE A 370 25.74 16.46 -1.85
N GLU A 371 25.95 17.63 -1.23
CA GLU A 371 26.75 17.76 -0.01
C GLU A 371 26.18 16.90 1.14
N ARG A 372 24.85 16.82 1.25
CA ARG A 372 24.19 15.90 2.18
C ARG A 372 24.42 14.44 1.79
N ALA A 373 24.34 14.12 0.49
CA ALA A 373 24.56 12.78 -0.05
C ALA A 373 25.93 12.20 0.29
N MET A 374 26.97 13.05 0.28
CA MET A 374 28.36 12.64 0.55
C MET A 374 28.55 11.92 1.89
N LYS A 375 27.68 12.20 2.88
CA LYS A 375 27.76 11.61 4.22
C LYS A 375 27.46 10.11 4.24
N PHE A 376 26.80 9.59 3.22
CA PHE A 376 26.34 8.20 3.18
C PHE A 376 26.58 7.51 1.83
N SER A 377 27.24 8.17 0.87
CA SER A 377 27.56 7.64 -0.46
C SER A 377 28.97 7.03 -0.53
N PHE A 378 29.38 6.27 0.49
CA PHE A 378 30.68 5.58 0.48
C PHE A 378 30.70 4.52 -0.65
N GLU A 379 31.79 4.48 -1.42
CA GLU A 379 31.96 3.65 -2.64
C GLU A 379 31.02 3.95 -3.83
N GLU A 380 30.17 4.98 -3.75
CA GLU A 380 29.17 5.24 -4.80
C GLU A 380 29.66 6.22 -5.87
N SER A 381 30.44 5.73 -6.83
CA SER A 381 31.12 6.56 -7.82
C SER A 381 30.23 7.56 -8.59
N HIS A 382 28.97 7.20 -8.83
CA HIS A 382 28.04 8.04 -9.59
C HIS A 382 27.73 9.36 -8.88
N VAL A 383 27.31 9.32 -7.62
CA VAL A 383 26.91 10.52 -6.85
C VAL A 383 28.08 11.50 -6.73
N TRP A 384 29.29 10.99 -6.49
CA TRP A 384 30.51 11.81 -6.41
C TRP A 384 30.81 12.54 -7.73
N ARG A 385 30.70 11.83 -8.86
CA ARG A 385 30.90 12.44 -10.19
C ARG A 385 29.84 13.50 -10.47
N GLN A 386 28.57 13.21 -10.19
CA GLN A 386 27.48 14.16 -10.42
C GLN A 386 27.64 15.41 -9.55
N HIS A 387 28.10 15.26 -8.30
CA HIS A 387 28.42 16.40 -7.45
C HIS A 387 29.54 17.27 -8.04
N ALA A 388 30.66 16.66 -8.44
CA ALA A 388 31.77 17.40 -9.04
C ALA A 388 31.37 18.11 -10.34
N LEU A 389 30.56 17.45 -11.18
CA LEU A 389 30.01 18.06 -12.40
C LEU A 389 29.09 19.25 -12.08
N SER A 390 28.26 19.14 -11.05
CA SER A 390 27.41 20.26 -10.59
C SER A 390 28.22 21.47 -10.07
N LEU A 391 29.41 21.24 -9.54
CA LEU A 391 30.33 22.32 -9.13
C LEU A 391 30.97 22.97 -10.35
N ILE A 392 31.38 22.18 -11.35
CA ILE A 392 31.91 22.69 -12.63
C ILE A 392 30.89 23.59 -13.34
N THR A 393 29.62 23.20 -13.40
CA THR A 393 28.58 23.99 -14.08
C THR A 393 28.33 25.34 -13.40
N THR A 394 28.61 25.45 -12.10
CA THR A 394 28.52 26.73 -11.35
C THR A 394 29.84 27.51 -11.30
N GLY A 395 30.90 27.03 -11.96
CA GLY A 395 32.21 27.69 -11.99
C GLY A 395 33.10 27.43 -10.76
N ARG A 396 32.70 26.52 -9.85
CA ARG A 396 33.46 26.15 -8.64
C ARG A 396 34.51 25.08 -8.95
N TYR A 397 35.46 25.40 -9.83
CA TYR A 397 36.43 24.41 -10.35
C TYR A 397 37.39 23.84 -9.29
N VAL A 398 37.79 24.66 -8.31
CA VAL A 398 38.70 24.25 -7.22
C VAL A 398 38.02 23.20 -6.34
N ASP A 399 36.76 23.44 -5.97
CA ASP A 399 35.96 22.51 -5.15
C ASP A 399 35.71 21.21 -5.92
N ALA A 400 35.36 21.32 -7.21
CA ALA A 400 35.17 20.15 -8.07
C ALA A 400 36.42 19.26 -8.15
N LEU A 401 37.61 19.86 -8.25
CA LEU A 401 38.88 19.12 -8.22
C LEU A 401 39.10 18.44 -6.87
N GLY A 402 38.73 19.09 -5.76
CA GLY A 402 38.74 18.50 -4.43
C GLY A 402 37.89 17.22 -4.36
N ILE A 403 36.64 17.31 -4.79
CA ILE A 403 35.71 16.17 -4.82
C ILE A 403 36.24 15.03 -5.70
N PHE A 404 36.81 15.32 -6.88
CA PHE A 404 37.39 14.25 -7.71
C PHE A 404 38.59 13.56 -7.06
N LYS A 405 39.46 14.31 -6.36
CA LYS A 405 40.59 13.73 -5.62
C LYS A 405 40.10 12.84 -4.49
N GLU A 406 39.13 13.31 -3.72
CA GLU A 406 38.51 12.53 -2.64
C GLU A 406 37.81 11.28 -3.17
N HIS A 407 37.11 11.37 -4.29
CA HIS A 407 36.49 10.23 -4.95
C HIS A 407 37.51 9.15 -5.34
N VAL A 408 38.65 9.54 -5.93
CA VAL A 408 39.73 8.59 -6.27
C VAL A 408 40.27 7.91 -5.02
N PHE A 409 40.45 8.67 -3.93
CA PHE A 409 40.90 8.13 -2.66
C PHE A 409 39.88 7.16 -2.04
N ALA A 410 38.60 7.54 -2.01
CA ALA A 410 37.51 6.73 -1.47
C ALA A 410 37.26 5.43 -2.26
N MET A 411 37.61 5.40 -3.55
CA MET A 411 37.54 4.19 -4.39
C MET A 411 38.78 3.29 -4.29
N SER A 412 39.85 3.76 -3.63
CA SER A 412 41.13 3.05 -3.51
C SER A 412 41.31 2.34 -2.17
N ILE A 413 40.39 2.55 -1.23
CA ILE A 413 40.28 1.88 0.08
C ILE A 413 39.25 0.78 -0.08
#